data_AF-A0A2E0K600-F1
#
_entry.id   AF-A0A2E0K600-F1
#
_cell.length_a   1.000
_cell.length_b   1.000
_cell.length_c   1.000
_cell.angle_alpha   90.00
_cell.angle_beta   90.00
_cell.angle_gamma   90.00
#
_symmetry.space_group_name_H-M   'P 1'
#
loop_
_entity.id
_entity.type
_entity.pdbx_description
1 polymer ?
#
loop_
_entity_poly.entity_id
_entity_poly.type
_entity_poly.pdbx_seq_one_letter_code
_entity_poly.pdbx_strand_id
1 'polypeptide(L)'
;MPVTQIANQKPGVVGVDPSLRPVMRVLTIPLVLFCLILLSVTTVLFNLLQNYTVAQRAETSLADLEYRMWRAIESHRETLISIEKLVSEQAELKAMLMARDRRGLLIALQPYYHDLNQRLGVSHFYLHDPDMVNVVRLHWPERYGDQIQRQTALDAHLLGETVTGMELGGMGTYTLRVVTPVRHQGEVLGYVELGTEVEDIAARATVGEQVRWVAFIYKKLIAETDWQAGADMLNRQYDWHTF
;
A
#
# COMPACT_ATOMS: atom_id res chain seq x y z
N MET A 1 51.23 67.33 39.28
CA MET A 1 52.21 66.23 39.40
C MET A 1 51.76 65.08 38.51
N PRO A 2 52.67 64.41 37.79
CA PRO A 2 52.38 63.80 36.49
C PRO A 2 51.81 62.39 36.56
N VAL A 3 51.01 62.06 35.54
CA VAL A 3 50.50 60.73 35.23
C VAL A 3 51.61 59.90 34.60
N THR A 4 52.00 58.80 35.24
CA THR A 4 52.98 57.86 34.71
C THR A 4 52.36 57.03 33.57
N GLN A 5 52.81 57.27 32.34
CA GLN A 5 52.49 56.42 31.18
C GLN A 5 53.12 55.04 31.36
N ILE A 6 52.30 54.01 31.52
CA ILE A 6 52.75 52.61 31.43
C ILE A 6 52.82 52.27 29.94
N ALA A 7 54.03 52.14 29.41
CA ALA A 7 54.28 51.76 28.03
C ALA A 7 53.79 50.33 27.77
N ASN A 8 52.97 50.19 26.73
CA ASN A 8 52.41 48.92 26.27
C ASN A 8 53.50 48.14 25.52
N GLN A 9 54.17 47.18 26.18
CA GLN A 9 55.10 46.26 25.51
C GLN A 9 54.32 45.25 24.66
N LYS A 10 54.50 45.30 23.34
CA LYS A 10 54.05 44.23 22.43
C LYS A 10 54.76 42.93 22.82
N PRO A 11 54.05 41.79 22.97
CA PRO A 11 54.70 40.51 23.19
C PRO A 11 55.61 40.19 21.99
N GLY A 12 56.88 39.93 22.28
CA GLY A 12 57.88 39.57 21.27
C GLY A 12 57.47 38.27 20.56
N VAL A 13 57.57 38.27 19.24
CA VAL A 13 57.39 37.07 18.43
C VAL A 13 58.48 36.08 18.83
N VAL A 14 58.09 34.99 19.50
CA VAL A 14 59.01 33.89 19.83
C VAL A 14 59.47 33.26 18.51
N GLY A 15 60.66 33.66 18.06
CA GLY A 15 61.30 33.10 16.87
C GLY A 15 61.75 31.67 17.15
N VAL A 16 61.21 30.70 16.42
CA VAL A 16 61.64 29.29 16.50
C VAL A 16 63.09 29.19 16.04
N ASP A 17 63.97 28.63 16.88
CA ASP A 17 65.38 28.42 16.58
C ASP A 17 65.54 27.64 15.25
N PRO A 18 66.20 28.21 14.22
CA PRO A 18 66.33 27.57 12.92
C PRO A 18 67.09 26.24 12.94
N SER A 19 67.88 25.95 13.99
CA SER A 19 68.60 24.68 14.18
C SER A 19 67.70 23.49 14.54
N LEU A 20 66.47 23.73 15.04
CA LEU A 20 65.51 22.70 15.43
C LEU A 20 64.62 22.21 14.27
N ARG A 21 64.59 22.94 13.15
CA ARG A 21 63.77 22.63 11.96
C ARG A 21 63.95 21.20 11.38
N PRO A 22 65.17 20.63 11.28
CA PRO A 22 65.32 19.26 10.77
C PRO A 22 64.79 18.21 11.75
N VAL A 23 65.02 18.37 13.06
CA VAL A 23 64.50 17.48 14.11
C VAL A 23 62.98 17.54 14.18
N MET A 24 62.41 18.75 14.11
CA MET A 24 60.96 18.95 14.07
C MET A 24 60.34 18.26 12.85
N ARG A 25 60.92 18.38 11.65
CA ARG A 25 60.41 17.69 10.44
C ARG A 25 60.42 16.18 10.57
N VAL A 26 61.49 15.60 11.14
CA VAL A 26 61.63 14.15 11.34
C VAL A 26 60.58 13.60 12.31
N LEU A 27 60.13 14.38 13.29
CA LEU A 27 59.08 13.98 14.23
C LEU A 27 57.66 14.31 13.75
N THR A 28 57.46 15.42 13.04
CA THR A 28 56.12 15.84 12.58
C THR A 28 55.59 14.95 11.46
N ILE A 29 56.46 14.47 10.55
CA ILE A 29 56.03 13.62 9.42
C ILE A 29 55.42 12.29 9.91
N PRO A 30 56.07 11.47 10.75
CA PRO A 30 55.49 10.22 11.25
C PRO A 30 54.27 10.46 12.12
N LEU A 31 54.22 11.56 12.88
CA LEU A 31 53.04 11.93 13.67
C LEU A 31 51.84 12.24 12.76
N VAL A 32 52.03 13.05 11.71
CA VAL A 32 50.98 13.36 10.74
C VAL A 32 50.53 12.09 10.01
N LEU A 33 51.46 11.23 9.59
CA LEU A 33 51.12 9.95 8.96
C LEU A 33 50.32 9.05 9.92
N PHE A 34 50.70 8.98 11.19
CA PHE A 34 49.96 8.23 12.20
C PHE A 34 48.54 8.79 12.39
N CYS A 35 48.38 10.12 12.47
CA CYS A 35 47.06 10.75 12.55
C CYS A 35 46.21 10.47 11.30
N LEU A 36 46.80 10.48 10.09
CA LEU A 36 46.11 10.15 8.85
C LEU A 36 45.68 8.68 8.81
N ILE A 37 46.57 7.76 9.23
CA ILE A 37 46.24 6.33 9.34
C ILE A 37 45.09 6.15 10.34
N LEU A 38 45.18 6.76 11.52
CA LEU A 38 44.14 6.68 12.54
C LEU A 38 42.80 7.19 12.01
N LEU A 39 42.79 8.34 11.33
CA LEU A 39 41.60 8.90 10.71
C LEU A 39 41.01 7.99 9.63
N SER A 40 41.87 7.35 8.83
CA SER A 40 41.44 6.41 7.80
C SER A 40 40.80 5.17 8.40
N VAL A 41 41.42 4.60 9.45
CA VAL A 41 40.92 3.40 10.14
C VAL A 41 39.60 3.69 10.84
N THR A 42 39.48 4.82 11.53
CA THR A 42 38.21 5.20 12.19
C THR A 42 37.11 5.45 11.17
N THR A 43 37.42 6.09 10.03
CA THR A 43 36.46 6.30 8.95
C THR A 43 35.99 4.97 8.35
N VAL A 44 36.91 4.06 8.04
CA VAL A 44 36.56 2.73 7.51
C VAL A 44 35.72 1.94 8.51
N LEU A 45 36.13 1.90 9.78
CA LEU A 45 35.38 1.20 10.83
C LEU A 45 33.98 1.79 11.04
N PHE A 46 33.87 3.12 11.04
CA PHE A 46 32.58 3.82 11.11
C PHE A 46 31.67 3.45 9.94
N ASN A 47 32.18 3.45 8.71
CA ASN A 47 31.42 3.04 7.52
C ASN A 47 30.99 1.56 7.59
N LEU A 48 31.86 0.66 8.05
CA LEU A 48 31.52 -0.77 8.19
C LEU A 48 30.40 -1.00 9.22
N LEU A 49 30.50 -0.36 10.38
CA LEU A 49 29.48 -0.42 11.43
C LEU A 49 28.16 0.22 10.97
N GLN A 50 28.24 1.33 10.26
CA GLN A 50 27.07 2.00 9.68
C GLN A 50 26.38 1.11 8.66
N ASN A 51 27.13 0.49 7.73
CA ASN A 51 26.56 -0.41 6.72
C ASN A 51 25.87 -1.62 7.35
N TYR A 52 26.47 -2.20 8.39
CA TYR A 52 25.85 -3.30 9.15
C TYR A 52 24.54 -2.87 9.81
N THR A 53 24.55 -1.70 10.46
CA THR A 53 23.37 -1.14 11.14
C THR A 53 22.27 -0.76 10.13
N VAL A 54 22.65 -0.22 8.96
CA VAL A 54 21.71 0.13 7.88
C VAL A 54 21.04 -1.12 7.33
N ALA A 55 21.79 -2.21 7.11
CA ALA A 55 21.22 -3.48 6.64
C ALA A 55 20.18 -4.04 7.63
N GLN A 56 20.50 -4.08 8.93
CA GLN A 56 19.55 -4.55 9.95
C GLN A 56 18.31 -3.67 10.07
N ARG A 57 18.48 -2.34 9.99
CA ARG A 57 17.36 -1.41 10.00
C ARG A 57 16.47 -1.58 8.77
N ALA A 58 17.06 -1.84 7.61
CA ALA A 58 16.30 -2.10 6.38
C ALA A 58 15.45 -3.36 6.53
N GLU A 59 16.01 -4.48 7.00
CA GLU A 59 15.27 -5.73 7.24
C GLU A 59 14.13 -5.53 8.24
N THR A 60 14.41 -4.88 9.37
CA THR A 60 13.39 -4.62 10.40
C THR A 60 12.27 -3.70 9.89
N SER A 61 12.62 -2.69 9.09
CA SER A 61 11.66 -1.77 8.49
C SER A 61 10.78 -2.46 7.45
N LEU A 62 11.36 -3.38 6.66
CA LEU A 62 10.61 -4.20 5.70
C LEU A 62 9.63 -5.13 6.42
N ALA A 63 10.06 -5.80 7.48
CA ALA A 63 9.19 -6.66 8.29
C ALA A 63 8.04 -5.88 8.95
N ASP A 64 8.31 -4.67 9.45
CA ASP A 64 7.26 -3.79 10.00
C ASP A 64 6.27 -3.36 8.91
N LEU A 65 6.76 -3.00 7.72
CA LEU A 65 5.91 -2.62 6.60
C LEU A 65 5.03 -3.78 6.12
N GLU A 66 5.60 -4.98 6.01
CA GLU A 66 4.86 -6.21 5.66
C GLU A 66 3.77 -6.49 6.70
N TYR A 67 4.13 -6.43 8.00
CA TYR A 67 3.18 -6.63 9.08
C TYR A 67 2.03 -5.61 9.03
N ARG A 68 2.34 -4.33 8.81
CA ARG A 68 1.32 -3.27 8.67
C ARG A 68 0.40 -3.51 7.49
N MET A 69 0.96 -3.91 6.34
CA MET A 69 0.18 -4.22 5.15
C MET A 69 -0.77 -5.40 5.41
N TRP A 70 -0.26 -6.48 6.00
CA TRP A 70 -1.07 -7.62 6.40
C TRP A 70 -2.21 -7.21 7.35
N ARG A 71 -1.90 -6.41 8.37
CA ARG A 71 -2.89 -5.88 9.31
C ARG A 71 -3.94 -5.00 8.63
N ALA A 72 -3.55 -4.18 7.66
CA ALA A 72 -4.46 -3.33 6.91
C ALA A 72 -5.41 -4.15 6.04
N ILE A 73 -4.89 -5.13 5.30
CA ILE A 73 -5.70 -6.06 4.49
C ILE A 73 -6.70 -6.81 5.37
N GLU A 74 -6.22 -7.36 6.48
CA GLU A 74 -7.05 -8.14 7.40
C GLU A 74 -8.15 -7.29 8.06
N SER A 75 -7.80 -6.09 8.51
CA SER A 75 -8.79 -5.15 9.05
C SER A 75 -9.82 -4.73 8.00
N HIS A 76 -9.39 -4.54 6.76
CA HIS A 76 -10.28 -4.16 5.66
C HIS A 76 -11.21 -5.31 5.29
N ARG A 77 -10.69 -6.54 5.23
CA ARG A 77 -11.45 -7.78 5.02
C ARG A 77 -12.60 -7.91 6.03
N GLU A 78 -12.31 -7.77 7.31
CA GLU A 78 -13.33 -7.84 8.39
C GLU A 78 -14.38 -6.73 8.27
N THR A 79 -13.96 -5.54 7.81
CA THR A 79 -14.89 -4.43 7.53
C THR A 79 -15.85 -4.79 6.40
N LEU A 80 -15.34 -5.32 5.29
CA LEU A 80 -16.17 -5.74 4.16
C LEU A 80 -17.14 -6.86 4.54
N ILE A 81 -16.68 -7.89 5.27
CA ILE A 81 -17.54 -8.97 5.78
C ILE A 81 -18.68 -8.41 6.62
N SER A 82 -18.38 -7.47 7.53
CA SER A 82 -19.38 -6.86 8.39
C SER A 82 -20.44 -6.10 7.61
N ILE A 83 -20.03 -5.36 6.56
CA ILE A 83 -20.94 -4.62 5.68
C ILE A 83 -21.80 -5.59 4.86
N GLU A 84 -21.21 -6.61 4.24
CA GLU A 84 -21.96 -7.58 3.45
C GLU A 84 -22.96 -8.36 4.28
N LYS A 85 -22.59 -8.72 5.51
CA LYS A 85 -23.53 -9.36 6.43
C LYS A 85 -24.72 -8.45 6.73
N LEU A 86 -24.47 -7.17 7.03
CA LEU A 86 -25.55 -6.21 7.27
C LEU A 86 -26.45 -6.02 6.04
N VAL A 87 -25.85 -5.91 4.84
CA VAL A 87 -26.57 -5.72 3.58
C VAL A 87 -27.40 -6.97 3.25
N SER A 88 -26.80 -8.17 3.33
CA SER A 88 -27.45 -9.46 3.03
C SER A 88 -28.59 -9.80 3.98
N GLU A 89 -28.66 -9.19 5.17
CA GLU A 89 -29.74 -9.39 6.13
C GLU A 89 -31.00 -8.55 5.85
N GLN A 90 -30.90 -7.46 5.06
CA GLN A 90 -32.00 -6.53 4.80
C GLN A 90 -33.18 -7.17 4.06
N ALA A 91 -34.40 -6.94 4.54
CA ALA A 91 -35.62 -7.53 3.99
C ALA A 91 -35.93 -6.99 2.59
N GLU A 92 -35.70 -5.70 2.38
CA GLU A 92 -35.91 -4.99 1.11
C GLU A 92 -34.99 -5.55 0.03
N LEU A 93 -33.72 -5.81 0.36
CA LEU A 93 -32.76 -6.43 -0.56
C LEU A 93 -33.26 -7.82 -1.00
N LYS A 94 -33.65 -8.66 -0.04
CA LYS A 94 -34.18 -10.01 -0.31
C LYS A 94 -35.41 -9.96 -1.20
N ALA A 95 -36.34 -9.05 -0.92
CA ALA A 95 -37.55 -8.86 -1.72
C ALA A 95 -37.22 -8.46 -3.18
N MET A 96 -36.29 -7.51 -3.36
CA MET A 96 -35.85 -7.08 -4.69
C MET A 96 -35.12 -8.20 -5.46
N LEU A 97 -34.30 -9.01 -4.79
CA LEU A 97 -33.64 -10.18 -5.39
C LEU A 97 -34.67 -11.24 -5.83
N MET A 98 -35.64 -11.57 -4.98
CA MET A 98 -36.73 -12.50 -5.31
C MET A 98 -37.57 -12.02 -6.50
N ALA A 99 -37.84 -10.71 -6.56
CA ALA A 99 -38.57 -10.09 -7.67
C ALA A 99 -37.71 -9.87 -8.93
N ARG A 100 -36.40 -10.14 -8.86
CA ARG A 100 -35.40 -9.80 -9.90
C ARG A 100 -35.47 -8.32 -10.32
N ASP A 101 -35.77 -7.43 -9.37
CA ASP A 101 -35.92 -6.00 -9.62
C ASP A 101 -34.56 -5.29 -9.68
N ARG A 102 -33.86 -5.49 -10.80
CA ARG A 102 -32.56 -4.85 -11.06
C ARG A 102 -32.59 -3.33 -10.89
N ARG A 103 -33.67 -2.68 -11.32
CA ARG A 103 -33.80 -1.22 -11.25
C ARG A 103 -33.96 -0.77 -9.81
N GLY A 104 -34.79 -1.46 -9.02
CA GLY A 104 -34.93 -1.23 -7.59
C GLY A 104 -33.61 -1.39 -6.85
N LEU A 105 -32.86 -2.47 -7.13
CA LEU A 105 -31.55 -2.72 -6.53
C LEU A 105 -30.55 -1.59 -6.81
N LEU A 106 -30.48 -1.10 -8.06
CA LEU A 106 -29.64 0.03 -8.41
C LEU A 106 -30.01 1.29 -7.63
N ILE A 107 -31.29 1.67 -7.65
CA ILE A 107 -31.76 2.89 -6.96
C ILE A 107 -31.49 2.80 -5.45
N ALA A 108 -31.74 1.64 -4.84
CA ALA A 108 -31.56 1.44 -3.42
C ALA A 108 -30.09 1.46 -3.01
N LEU A 109 -29.19 0.84 -3.78
CA LEU A 109 -27.80 0.62 -3.38
C LEU A 109 -26.81 1.66 -3.89
N GLN A 110 -27.10 2.40 -4.96
CA GLN A 110 -26.16 3.38 -5.54
C GLN A 110 -25.69 4.44 -4.52
N PRO A 111 -26.56 5.03 -3.67
CA PRO A 111 -26.13 6.01 -2.68
C PRO A 111 -25.16 5.41 -1.65
N TYR A 112 -25.43 4.19 -1.19
CA TYR A 112 -24.54 3.48 -0.26
C TYR A 112 -23.20 3.14 -0.92
N TYR A 113 -23.21 2.70 -2.17
CA TYR A 113 -21.98 2.46 -2.92
C TYR A 113 -21.11 3.73 -2.99
N HIS A 114 -21.72 4.89 -3.26
CA HIS A 114 -21.00 6.16 -3.31
C HIS A 114 -20.30 6.48 -1.99
N ASP A 115 -21.00 6.32 -0.85
CA ASP A 115 -20.42 6.54 0.48
C ASP A 115 -19.30 5.53 0.79
N LEU A 116 -19.51 4.25 0.47
CA LEU A 116 -18.53 3.18 0.68
C LEU A 116 -17.27 3.41 -0.17
N ASN A 117 -17.43 3.83 -1.42
CA ASN A 117 -16.33 4.15 -2.30
C ASN A 117 -15.49 5.32 -1.75
N GLN A 118 -16.13 6.42 -1.36
CA GLN A 118 -15.41 7.59 -0.85
C GLN A 118 -14.73 7.31 0.50
N ARG A 119 -15.46 6.74 1.46
CA ARG A 119 -14.99 6.61 2.84
C ARG A 119 -14.07 5.42 3.02
N LEU A 120 -14.43 4.28 2.46
CA LEU A 120 -13.74 3.01 2.68
C LEU A 120 -12.94 2.53 1.47
N GLY A 121 -13.07 3.18 0.31
CA GLY A 121 -12.34 2.78 -0.89
C GLY A 121 -12.93 1.55 -1.58
N VAL A 122 -14.18 1.20 -1.30
CA VAL A 122 -14.85 0.08 -1.99
C VAL A 122 -14.93 0.39 -3.48
N SER A 123 -14.08 -0.23 -4.28
CA SER A 123 -14.00 -0.03 -5.73
C SER A 123 -15.04 -0.88 -6.45
N HIS A 124 -15.40 -2.02 -5.87
CA HIS A 124 -16.33 -2.97 -6.46
C HIS A 124 -17.49 -3.29 -5.53
N PHE A 125 -18.70 -3.32 -6.10
CA PHE A 125 -19.91 -3.75 -5.42
C PHE A 125 -20.81 -4.41 -6.47
N TYR A 126 -21.07 -5.69 -6.27
CA TYR A 126 -21.90 -6.53 -7.11
C TYR A 126 -23.04 -7.17 -6.33
N LEU A 127 -24.10 -7.48 -7.06
CA LEU A 127 -25.07 -8.49 -6.70
C LEU A 127 -25.12 -9.55 -7.78
N HIS A 128 -25.06 -10.81 -7.37
CA HIS A 128 -25.19 -11.97 -8.25
C HIS A 128 -26.45 -12.75 -7.93
N ASP A 129 -26.98 -13.45 -8.94
CA ASP A 129 -28.05 -14.43 -8.75
C ASP A 129 -27.49 -15.75 -8.19
N PRO A 130 -28.34 -16.76 -7.89
CA PRO A 130 -27.88 -18.05 -7.37
C PRO A 130 -26.90 -18.79 -8.28
N ASP A 131 -26.90 -18.51 -9.59
CA ASP A 131 -26.04 -19.16 -10.59
C ASP A 131 -24.74 -18.36 -10.85
N MET A 132 -24.43 -17.39 -9.99
CA MET A 132 -23.28 -16.49 -10.08
C MET A 132 -23.28 -15.64 -11.36
N VAL A 133 -24.46 -15.36 -11.92
CA VAL A 133 -24.62 -14.35 -12.97
C VAL A 133 -24.73 -12.98 -12.32
N ASN A 134 -23.96 -12.03 -12.84
CA ASN A 134 -23.97 -10.68 -12.30
C ASN A 134 -25.29 -9.95 -12.65
N VAL A 135 -26.11 -9.64 -11.64
CA VAL A 135 -27.38 -8.92 -11.80
C VAL A 135 -27.15 -7.42 -11.78
N VAL A 136 -26.33 -6.96 -10.83
CA VAL A 136 -26.02 -5.55 -10.61
C VAL A 136 -24.51 -5.37 -10.41
N ARG A 137 -23.98 -4.32 -11.01
CA ARG A 137 -22.62 -3.83 -10.84
C ARG A 137 -22.67 -2.34 -10.55
N LEU A 138 -22.59 -1.94 -9.28
CA LEU A 138 -22.88 -0.55 -8.88
C LEU A 138 -21.81 0.44 -9.39
N HIS A 139 -20.57 -0.03 -9.54
CA HIS A 139 -19.44 0.73 -10.07
C HIS A 139 -19.45 0.84 -11.60
N TRP A 140 -20.19 -0.03 -12.29
CA TRP A 140 -20.37 0.05 -13.74
C TRP A 140 -21.71 -0.56 -14.16
N PRO A 141 -22.82 0.16 -13.95
CA PRO A 141 -24.17 -0.38 -14.12
C PRO A 141 -24.53 -0.82 -15.54
N GLU A 142 -23.78 -0.41 -16.57
CA GLU A 142 -24.03 -0.82 -17.95
C GLU A 142 -23.59 -2.26 -18.24
N ARG A 143 -22.68 -2.82 -17.42
CA ARG A 143 -22.18 -4.19 -17.56
C ARG A 143 -22.85 -5.13 -16.56
N TYR A 144 -23.64 -6.06 -17.07
CA TYR A 144 -24.39 -7.06 -16.30
C TYR A 144 -24.70 -8.29 -17.16
N GLY A 145 -25.14 -9.37 -16.54
CA GLY A 145 -25.51 -10.63 -17.19
C GLY A 145 -24.33 -11.55 -17.50
N ASP A 146 -23.10 -11.14 -17.19
CA ASP A 146 -21.93 -11.99 -17.30
C ASP A 146 -21.82 -12.98 -16.13
N GLN A 147 -21.36 -14.19 -16.41
CA GLN A 147 -21.11 -15.20 -15.37
C GLN A 147 -19.78 -14.91 -14.69
N ILE A 148 -19.79 -14.93 -13.35
CA ILE A 148 -18.60 -14.70 -12.53
C ILE A 148 -17.96 -16.04 -12.19
N GLN A 149 -16.78 -16.29 -12.76
CA GLN A 149 -16.03 -17.56 -12.60
C GLN A 149 -14.73 -17.40 -11.80
N ARG A 150 -14.63 -16.36 -10.96
CA ARG A 150 -13.46 -16.17 -10.09
C ARG A 150 -13.50 -17.17 -8.93
N GLN A 151 -12.34 -17.62 -8.44
CA GLN A 151 -12.24 -18.69 -7.46
C GLN A 151 -13.02 -18.40 -6.17
N THR A 152 -12.88 -17.19 -5.63
CA THR A 152 -13.58 -16.72 -4.41
C THR A 152 -15.10 -16.80 -4.57
N ALA A 153 -15.58 -16.44 -5.75
CA ALA A 153 -16.99 -16.49 -6.12
C ALA A 153 -17.49 -17.94 -6.25
N LEU A 154 -16.69 -18.80 -6.91
CA LEU A 154 -16.98 -20.23 -7.06
C LEU A 154 -16.97 -20.96 -5.70
N ASP A 155 -16.04 -20.63 -4.82
CA ASP A 155 -15.94 -21.22 -3.48
C ASP A 155 -17.12 -20.80 -2.61
N ALA A 156 -17.52 -19.52 -2.64
CA ALA A 156 -18.73 -19.05 -1.96
C ALA A 156 -19.99 -19.73 -2.49
N HIS A 157 -20.05 -19.98 -3.80
CA HIS A 157 -21.15 -20.71 -4.42
C HIS A 157 -21.18 -22.18 -3.98
N LEU A 158 -20.04 -22.86 -4.03
CA LEU A 158 -19.89 -24.28 -3.69
C LEU A 158 -20.15 -24.55 -2.21
N LEU A 159 -19.59 -23.72 -1.32
CA LEU A 159 -19.72 -23.88 0.13
C LEU A 159 -21.04 -23.30 0.65
N GLY A 160 -21.60 -22.32 -0.05
CA GLY A 160 -22.72 -21.54 0.46
C GLY A 160 -22.34 -20.71 1.70
N GLU A 161 -21.09 -20.31 1.83
CA GLU A 161 -20.60 -19.54 2.97
C GLU A 161 -19.95 -18.24 2.51
N THR A 162 -19.74 -17.31 3.43
CA THR A 162 -18.95 -16.11 3.13
C THR A 162 -17.51 -16.51 2.87
N VAL A 163 -17.02 -16.23 1.67
CA VAL A 163 -15.63 -16.50 1.28
C VAL A 163 -14.95 -15.20 0.90
N THR A 164 -13.63 -15.16 1.09
CA THR A 164 -12.80 -14.00 0.80
C THR A 164 -11.51 -14.44 0.11
N GLY A 165 -11.00 -13.58 -0.77
CA GLY A 165 -9.78 -13.84 -1.51
C GLY A 165 -9.23 -12.59 -2.15
N MET A 166 -7.94 -12.61 -2.47
CA MET A 166 -7.30 -11.56 -3.28
C MET A 166 -7.08 -12.11 -4.68
N GLU A 167 -7.69 -11.46 -5.67
CA GLU A 167 -7.74 -11.98 -7.03
C GLU A 167 -7.55 -10.89 -8.07
N LEU A 168 -6.93 -11.27 -9.17
CA LEU A 168 -6.85 -10.43 -10.36
C LEU A 168 -8.19 -10.49 -11.10
N GLY A 169 -8.92 -9.37 -11.11
CA GLY A 169 -10.10 -9.21 -11.93
C GLY A 169 -9.73 -9.19 -13.42
N GLY A 170 -10.66 -9.61 -14.29
CA GLY A 170 -10.43 -9.62 -15.74
C GLY A 170 -10.02 -8.27 -16.31
N MET A 171 -10.40 -7.17 -15.64
CA MET A 171 -10.05 -5.79 -16.00
C MET A 171 -8.67 -5.34 -15.47
N GLY A 172 -7.82 -6.28 -15.04
CA GLY A 172 -6.47 -5.98 -14.54
C GLY A 172 -6.41 -5.41 -13.12
N THR A 173 -7.51 -5.49 -12.36
CA THR A 173 -7.59 -4.95 -10.99
C THR A 173 -7.25 -6.02 -9.96
N TYR A 174 -6.22 -5.84 -9.15
CA TYR A 174 -5.91 -6.78 -8.06
C TYR A 174 -6.73 -6.41 -6.83
N THR A 175 -7.73 -7.23 -6.50
CA THR A 175 -8.82 -6.85 -5.60
C THR A 175 -8.94 -7.84 -4.45
N LEU A 176 -8.97 -7.33 -3.22
CA LEU A 176 -9.49 -8.07 -2.07
C LEU A 176 -11.02 -8.11 -2.21
N ARG A 177 -11.57 -9.32 -2.29
CA ARG A 177 -12.99 -9.59 -2.48
C ARG A 177 -13.55 -10.34 -1.29
N VAL A 178 -14.79 -10.03 -0.96
CA VAL A 178 -15.63 -10.81 -0.05
C VAL A 178 -16.89 -11.16 -0.84
N VAL A 179 -17.38 -12.39 -0.69
CA VAL A 179 -18.59 -12.87 -1.35
C VAL A 179 -19.45 -13.52 -0.29
N THR A 180 -20.62 -12.94 -0.01
CA THR A 180 -21.54 -13.39 1.03
C THR A 180 -22.88 -13.84 0.43
N PRO A 181 -23.36 -15.06 0.76
CA PRO A 181 -24.66 -15.53 0.30
C PRO A 181 -25.80 -14.77 0.97
N VAL A 182 -26.79 -14.36 0.18
CA VAL A 182 -28.05 -13.79 0.67
C VAL A 182 -29.05 -14.93 0.84
N ARG A 183 -29.50 -15.17 2.07
CA ARG A 183 -30.39 -16.29 2.38
C ARG A 183 -31.79 -15.86 2.80
N HIS A 184 -32.78 -16.63 2.37
CA HIS A 184 -34.16 -16.53 2.85
C HIS A 184 -34.73 -17.94 3.05
N GLN A 185 -35.21 -18.24 4.27
CA GLN A 185 -35.78 -19.54 4.63
C GLN A 185 -34.89 -20.76 4.29
N GLY A 186 -33.57 -20.59 4.35
CA GLY A 186 -32.60 -21.65 4.06
C GLY A 186 -32.14 -21.70 2.59
N GLU A 187 -32.85 -21.04 1.68
CA GLU A 187 -32.47 -20.94 0.26
C GLU A 187 -31.52 -19.76 0.02
N VAL A 188 -30.58 -19.91 -0.92
CA VAL A 188 -29.72 -18.81 -1.39
C VAL A 188 -30.43 -18.07 -2.52
N LEU A 189 -30.75 -16.80 -2.28
CA LEU A 189 -31.39 -15.92 -3.28
C LEU A 189 -30.38 -15.29 -4.25
N GLY A 190 -29.10 -15.32 -3.90
CA GLY A 190 -28.01 -14.69 -4.63
C GLY A 190 -26.84 -14.38 -3.70
N TYR A 191 -25.93 -13.53 -4.16
CA TYR A 191 -24.71 -13.16 -3.44
C TYR A 191 -24.47 -11.67 -3.48
N VAL A 192 -23.99 -11.12 -2.36
CA VAL A 192 -23.37 -9.79 -2.32
C VAL A 192 -21.87 -9.99 -2.48
N GLU A 193 -21.23 -9.17 -3.31
CA GLU A 193 -19.77 -9.13 -3.40
C GLU A 193 -19.26 -7.69 -3.35
N LEU A 194 -18.45 -7.38 -2.35
CA LEU A 194 -17.68 -6.16 -2.22
C LEU A 194 -16.22 -6.45 -2.52
N GLY A 195 -15.58 -5.47 -3.15
CA GLY A 195 -14.16 -5.53 -3.45
C GLY A 195 -13.48 -4.18 -3.25
N THR A 196 -12.23 -4.23 -2.81
CA THR A 196 -11.34 -3.08 -2.73
C THR A 196 -10.01 -3.45 -3.36
N GLU A 197 -9.44 -2.54 -4.14
CA GLU A 197 -8.13 -2.78 -4.74
C GLU A 197 -7.04 -2.78 -3.68
N VAL A 198 -6.11 -3.72 -3.79
CA VAL A 198 -5.06 -3.90 -2.78
C VAL A 198 -4.13 -2.68 -2.75
N GLU A 199 -3.93 -2.04 -3.90
CA GLU A 199 -3.19 -0.78 -4.02
C GLU A 199 -3.83 0.34 -3.20
N ASP A 200 -5.16 0.44 -3.19
CA ASP A 200 -5.88 1.45 -2.40
C ASP A 200 -5.77 1.17 -0.90
N ILE A 201 -5.81 -0.11 -0.49
CA ILE A 201 -5.59 -0.51 0.90
C ILE A 201 -4.16 -0.15 1.33
N ALA A 202 -3.16 -0.47 0.49
CA ALA A 202 -1.75 -0.19 0.76
C ALA A 202 -1.46 1.32 0.84
N ALA A 203 -2.04 2.10 -0.07
CA ALA A 203 -1.93 3.56 -0.07
C ALA A 203 -2.51 4.16 1.22
N ARG A 204 -3.69 3.68 1.67
CA ARG A 204 -4.33 4.12 2.92
C ARG A 204 -3.54 3.70 4.16
N ALA A 205 -2.97 2.49 4.15
CA ALA A 205 -2.18 1.95 5.27
C ALA A 205 -0.87 2.71 5.50
N THR A 206 -0.37 3.42 4.49
CA THR A 206 0.91 4.14 4.53
C THR A 206 0.76 5.66 4.44
N VAL A 207 -0.45 6.18 4.63
CA VAL A 207 -0.69 7.64 4.67
C VAL A 207 0.19 8.28 5.74
N GLY A 208 0.97 9.28 5.33
CA GLY A 208 1.88 10.02 6.22
C GLY A 208 3.31 9.47 6.24
N GLU A 209 3.57 8.34 5.57
CA GLU A 209 4.92 7.78 5.42
C GLU A 209 5.49 8.11 4.03
N GLN A 210 6.82 8.18 3.91
CA GLN A 210 7.51 8.35 2.60
C GLN A 210 7.66 7.01 1.87
N VAL A 211 6.63 6.15 1.92
CA VAL A 211 6.63 4.84 1.28
C VAL A 211 5.84 4.94 -0.03
N ARG A 212 6.42 4.43 -1.12
CA ARG A 212 5.72 4.26 -2.40
C ARG A 212 5.48 2.79 -2.63
N TRP A 213 4.23 2.44 -2.90
CA TRP A 213 3.84 1.09 -3.28
C TRP A 213 3.82 0.93 -4.79
N VAL A 214 4.28 -0.22 -5.24
CA VAL A 214 4.20 -0.64 -6.64
C VAL A 214 3.75 -2.10 -6.63
N ALA A 215 2.68 -2.40 -7.36
CA ALA A 215 2.25 -3.75 -7.64
C ALA A 215 2.70 -4.15 -9.04
N PHE A 216 3.15 -5.39 -9.20
CA PHE A 216 3.55 -5.95 -10.49
C PHE A 216 2.56 -7.03 -10.89
N ILE A 217 2.00 -6.93 -12.10
CA ILE A 217 1.09 -7.94 -12.66
C ILE A 217 1.65 -8.43 -13.98
N TYR A 218 1.71 -9.74 -14.16
CA TYR A 218 2.18 -10.33 -15.40
C TYR A 218 1.19 -10.08 -16.54
N LYS A 219 1.60 -9.38 -17.61
CA LYS A 219 0.74 -9.07 -18.77
C LYS A 219 0.02 -10.28 -19.37
N LYS A 220 0.65 -11.46 -19.35
CA LYS A 220 0.04 -12.72 -19.84
C LYS A 220 -1.27 -13.12 -19.13
N LEU A 221 -1.54 -12.53 -17.97
CA LEU A 221 -2.75 -12.79 -17.18
C LEU A 221 -3.89 -11.82 -17.51
N ILE A 222 -3.67 -10.82 -18.37
CA ILE A 222 -4.65 -9.77 -18.67
C ILE A 222 -4.75 -9.58 -20.19
N ALA A 223 -5.97 -9.49 -20.70
CA ALA A 223 -6.21 -9.05 -22.07
C ALA A 223 -6.12 -7.53 -22.16
N GLU A 224 -5.41 -7.01 -23.16
CA GLU A 224 -5.20 -5.57 -23.36
C GLU A 224 -6.51 -4.76 -23.38
N THR A 225 -7.55 -5.28 -24.05
CA THR A 225 -8.86 -4.64 -24.14
C THR A 225 -9.56 -4.53 -22.79
N ASP A 226 -9.46 -5.57 -21.96
CA ASP A 226 -10.07 -5.57 -20.63
C ASP A 226 -9.28 -4.68 -19.67
N TRP A 227 -7.97 -4.61 -19.82
CA TRP A 227 -7.11 -3.72 -19.05
C TRP A 227 -7.42 -2.25 -19.32
N GLN A 228 -7.55 -1.85 -20.58
CA GLN A 228 -7.90 -0.48 -20.97
C GLN A 228 -9.26 -0.08 -20.38
N ALA A 229 -10.26 -0.95 -20.51
CA ALA A 229 -11.57 -0.74 -19.90
C ALA A 229 -11.51 -0.61 -18.36
N GLY A 230 -10.65 -1.40 -17.70
CA GLY A 230 -10.41 -1.29 -16.26
C GLY A 230 -9.74 0.02 -15.85
N ALA A 231 -8.75 0.46 -16.62
CA ALA A 231 -8.06 1.72 -16.39
C ALA A 231 -9.02 2.92 -16.51
N ASP A 232 -9.86 2.94 -17.55
CA ASP A 232 -10.88 3.98 -17.75
C ASP A 232 -11.92 3.99 -16.62
N MET A 233 -12.41 2.81 -16.22
CA MET A 233 -13.37 2.65 -15.12
C MET A 233 -12.84 3.23 -13.79
N LEU A 234 -11.54 3.08 -13.54
CA LEU A 234 -10.87 3.56 -12.33
C LEU A 234 -10.27 4.95 -12.49
N ASN A 235 -10.51 5.62 -13.63
CA ASN A 235 -9.97 6.93 -13.96
C ASN A 235 -8.42 6.98 -13.86
N ARG A 236 -7.76 5.92 -14.33
CA ARG A 236 -6.30 5.76 -14.35
C ARG A 236 -5.74 6.07 -15.74
N GLN A 237 -4.71 6.90 -15.79
CA GLN A 237 -3.97 7.18 -17.03
C GLN A 237 -2.77 6.24 -17.13
N TYR A 238 -2.99 5.04 -17.66
CA TYR A 238 -1.91 4.09 -17.95
C TYR A 238 -1.87 3.78 -19.44
N ASP A 239 -0.66 3.63 -20.00
CA ASP A 239 -0.44 3.17 -21.36
C ASP A 239 0.08 1.73 -21.32
N TRP A 240 -0.64 0.80 -21.97
CA TRP A 240 -0.30 -0.64 -22.04
C TRP A 240 1.13 -0.91 -22.53
N HIS A 241 1.67 -0.04 -23.39
CA HIS A 241 3.03 -0.16 -23.91
C HIS A 241 4.11 0.29 -22.91
N THR A 242 3.73 1.09 -21.90
CA THR A 242 4.63 1.58 -20.85
C THR A 242 4.36 0.95 -19.48
N PHE A 243 3.23 0.24 -19.34
CA PHE A 243 2.89 -0.67 -18.25
C PHE A 243 3.83 -1.88 -18.20
#